data_AF-A0A7V1EP25-F1
#
_entry.id   AF-A0A7V1EP25-F1
#
_cell.length_a   1.000
_cell.length_b   1.000
_cell.length_c   1.000
_cell.angle_alpha   90.00
_cell.angle_beta   90.00
_cell.angle_gamma   90.00
#
_symmetry.space_group_name_H-M   'P 1'
#
loop_
_entity.id
_entity.type
_entity.pdbx_description
1 polymer ?
#
loop_
_entity_poly.entity_id
_entity_poly.type
_entity_poly.pdbx_seq_one_letter_code
_entity_poly.pdbx_strand_id
1 'polypeptide(L)' 'MKVIVFGGDGFCGWPCALNLSAKGHDVIIVDNLSRRNIDNELECESLTPIRPIGERIKVWKELTGHTI' A
#
# COMPACT_ATOMS: atom_id res chain seq x y z
N MET A 1 16.52 4.49 7.01
CA MET A 1 15.99 4.22 8.38
C MET A 1 14.89 3.17 8.27
N LYS A 2 14.60 2.40 9.33
CA LYS A 2 13.44 1.48 9.35
C LYS A 2 12.17 2.23 9.71
N VAL A 3 11.10 2.09 8.93
CA VAL A 3 9.83 2.80 9.12
C VAL A 3 8.67 1.81 9.02
N ILE A 4 7.77 1.85 9.99
CA ILE A 4 6.52 1.09 9.95
C ILE A 4 5.39 2.03 9.55
N VAL A 5 4.62 1.65 8.53
CA VAL A 5 3.42 2.37 8.08
C VAL A 5 2.20 1.53 8.44
N PHE A 6 1.52 1.91 9.53
CA PHE A 6 0.23 1.35 9.88
C PHE A 6 -0.85 1.88 8.93
N GLY A 7 -1.66 0.99 8.35
CA GLY A 7 -2.67 1.36 7.35
C GLY A 7 -2.08 1.62 5.95
N GLY A 8 -0.98 0.95 5.61
CA GLY A 8 -0.23 1.18 4.38
C GLY A 8 -0.94 0.80 3.07
N ASP A 9 -2.07 0.09 3.08
CA ASP A 9 -2.90 -0.13 1.89
C ASP A 9 -3.96 0.99 1.68
N GLY A 10 -4.11 1.87 2.68
CA GLY A 10 -5.04 2.99 2.65
C GLY A 10 -4.62 4.13 1.72
N PHE A 11 -5.54 5.08 1.51
CA PHE A 11 -5.36 6.19 0.57
C PHE A 11 -4.09 7.03 0.84
N CYS A 12 -3.86 7.41 2.10
CA CYS A 12 -2.64 8.15 2.48
C CYS A 12 -1.45 7.22 2.75
N GLY A 13 -1.70 6.03 3.30
CA GLY A 13 -0.66 5.08 3.70
C GLY A 13 0.14 4.56 2.52
N TRP A 14 -0.52 4.19 1.44
CA TRP A 14 0.11 3.64 0.24
C TRP A 14 1.11 4.61 -0.41
N PRO A 15 0.74 5.85 -0.82
CA PRO A 15 1.69 6.79 -1.41
C PRO A 15 2.78 7.22 -0.42
N CYS A 16 2.50 7.25 0.89
CA CYS A 16 3.50 7.53 1.90
C CYS A 16 4.58 6.42 1.95
N ALA A 17 4.16 5.16 1.96
CA ALA A 17 5.06 4.01 1.94
C ALA A 17 5.94 4.00 0.68
N LEU A 18 5.35 4.25 -0.49
CA LEU A 18 6.10 4.38 -1.75
C LEU A 18 7.14 5.51 -1.70
N ASN A 19 6.76 6.69 -1.22
CA ASN A 19 7.65 7.85 -1.12
C ASN A 19 8.81 7.60 -0.14
N LEU A 20 8.55 6.93 0.98
CA LEU A 20 9.59 6.54 1.94
C LEU A 20 10.54 5.49 1.33
N SER A 21 10.00 4.48 0.65
CA SER A 21 10.79 3.46 -0.04
C SER A 21 11.70 4.08 -1.12
N ALA A 22 11.16 4.98 -1.95
CA ALA A 22 11.90 5.70 -2.98
C ALA A 22 13.04 6.58 -2.43
N LYS A 23 12.94 7.00 -1.17
CA LYS A 23 13.99 7.75 -0.45
C LYS A 23 15.02 6.85 0.23
N GLY A 24 14.97 5.53 0.01
CA GLY A 24 15.92 4.56 0.57
C GLY A 24 15.63 4.16 2.01
N HIS A 25 14.40 4.34 2.50
CA HIS A 25 13.99 3.80 3.79
C HIS A 25 13.62 2.30 3.66
N ASP A 26 13.88 1.54 4.72
CA ASP A 26 13.42 0.16 4.88
C ASP A 26 12.00 0.24 5.47
N VAL A 27 11.00 0.00 4.63
CA VAL A 27 9.58 0.25 4.96
C VAL A 27 8.88 -1.09 5.22
N ILE A 28 8.06 -1.13 6.28
CA ILE A 28 7.18 -2.26 6.59
C ILE A 28 5.75 -1.72 6.63
N ILE A 29 4.85 -2.30 5.84
CA ILE A 29 3.41 -2.02 5.95
C ILE A 29 2.78 -3.00 6.94
N VAL A 30 1.95 -2.47 7.84
CA VAL A 30 1.06 -3.27 8.69
C VAL A 30 -0.38 -2.86 8.40
N ASP A 31 -1.16 -3.77 7.83
CA ASP A 31 -2.54 -3.53 7.42
C ASP A 31 -3.37 -4.80 7.55
N ASN A 32 -4.60 -4.69 8.04
CA ASN A 32 -5.54 -5.80 8.14
C ASN A 32 -6.54 -5.84 6.98
N LEU A 33 -6.44 -4.92 6.03
CA LEU A 33 -7.29 -4.77 4.84
C LEU A 33 -8.77 -4.52 5.16
N SER A 34 -9.12 -4.14 6.39
CA SER A 34 -10.50 -3.88 6.81
C SER A 34 -11.18 -2.81 5.94
N ARG A 35 -10.43 -1.80 5.49
CA ARG A 35 -10.97 -0.78 4.57
C ARG A 35 -11.51 -1.39 3.27
N ARG A 36 -10.83 -2.41 2.71
CA ARG A 36 -11.31 -3.13 1.52
C ARG A 36 -12.59 -3.91 1.82
N ASN A 37 -12.67 -4.52 3.00
CA ASN A 37 -13.87 -5.24 3.40
C ASN A 37 -15.08 -4.32 3.59
N ILE A 38 -14.85 -3.12 4.14
CA ILE A 38 -15.89 -2.10 4.29
C ILE A 38 -16.44 -1.67 2.91
N ASP A 39 -15.59 -1.60 1.87
CA ASP A 39 -16.07 -1.35 0.49
C ASP A 39 -17.07 -2.44 0.05
N ASN A 40 -16.77 -3.71 0.32
CA ASN A 40 -17.66 -4.83 0.02
C ASN A 40 -18.97 -4.74 0.82
N GLU A 41 -18.90 -4.45 2.12
CA GLU A 41 -20.07 -4.36 3.01
C GLU A 41 -21.02 -3.22 2.61
N LEU A 42 -20.47 -2.12 2.12
CA LEU A 42 -21.23 -0.94 1.70
C LEU A 42 -21.60 -0.95 0.20
N GLU A 43 -21.25 -2.03 -0.52
CA GLU A 43 -21.43 -2.15 -1.97
C GLU A 43 -20.89 -0.91 -2.73
N CYS A 44 -19.75 -0.40 -2.27
CA CYS A 44 -19.10 0.76 -2.87
C CYS A 44 -17.71 0.42 -3.39
N GLU A 45 -17.24 1.23 -4.33
CA GLU A 45 -15.91 1.06 -4.90
C GLU A 45 -15.20 2.41 -5.02
N SER A 46 -13.87 2.34 -5.05
CA SER A 46 -13.04 3.50 -5.37
C SER A 46 -13.29 3.94 -6.81
N LEU A 47 -13.37 5.26 -7.02
CA LEU A 47 -13.47 5.85 -8.36
C LEU A 47 -12.35 5.39 -9.30
N THR A 48 -11.13 5.26 -8.76
CA THR A 48 -10.01 4.65 -9.47
C THR A 48 -9.90 3.18 -9.09
N PRO A 49 -9.82 2.25 -10.06
CA PRO A 49 -9.68 0.82 -9.76
C PRO A 49 -8.45 0.53 -8.92
N ILE A 50 -8.65 -0.20 -7.82
CA ILE A 50 -7.58 -0.55 -6.89
C ILE A 50 -7.21 -2.02 -7.05
N ARG A 51 -5.93 -2.27 -7.36
CA ARG A 51 -5.34 -3.62 -7.37
C ARG A 51 -5.05 -4.15 -5.97
N PRO A 52 -5.07 -5.49 -5.77
CA PRO A 52 -4.66 -6.11 -4.51
C PRO A 52 -3.24 -5.67 -4.08
N ILE A 53 -3.00 -5.57 -2.79
CA ILE A 53 -1.72 -5.09 -2.23
C ILE A 53 -0.52 -5.92 -2.71
N GLY A 54 -0.69 -7.23 -2.89
CA GLY A 54 0.38 -8.09 -3.43
C GLY A 54 0.81 -7.74 -4.85
N GLU A 55 -0.13 -7.39 -5.73
CA GLU A 55 0.17 -6.94 -7.10
C GLU A 55 0.88 -5.58 -7.07
N ARG A 56 0.42 -4.68 -6.20
CA ARG A 56 1.02 -3.35 -6.02
C ARG A 56 2.48 -3.43 -5.55
N ILE A 57 2.78 -4.27 -4.55
CA ILE A 57 4.14 -4.49 -4.05
C ILE A 57 5.02 -5.14 -5.12
N LYS A 58 4.49 -6.15 -5.83
CA LYS A 58 5.21 -6.80 -6.94
C LYS A 58 5.63 -5.78 -8.01
N VAL A 59 4.70 -4.96 -8.48
CA VAL A 59 4.97 -3.93 -9.50
C VAL A 59 5.97 -2.90 -8.99
N TRP A 60 5.88 -2.50 -7.71
CA TRP A 60 6.87 -1.59 -7.12
C TRP A 60 8.29 -2.15 -7.19
N LYS A 61 8.46 -3.43 -6.86
CA LYS A 61 9.74 -4.14 -6.93
C LYS A 61 10.25 -4.29 -8.37
N GLU A 62 9.38 -4.60 -9.32
CA GLU A 62 9.74 -4.72 -10.73
C GLU A 62 10.19 -3.38 -11.33
N LEU A 63 9.54 -2.27 -10.97
CA LEU A 63 9.84 -0.95 -11.52
C LEU A 63 11.05 -0.27 -10.87
N THR A 64 11.30 -0.52 -9.58
CA THR A 64 12.29 0.26 -8.81
C THR A 64 13.42 -0.58 -8.21
N GLY A 65 13.27 -1.90 -8.14
CA GLY A 65 14.16 -2.77 -7.38
C GLY A 65 13.99 -2.67 -5.86
N HIS A 66 13.18 -1.74 -5.35
CA HIS A 66 12.88 -1.61 -3.92
C HIS A 66 11.74 -2.53 -3.48
N THR A 67 11.72 -2.90 -2.20
CA THR A 67 10.61 -3.65 -1.59
C THR A 67 10.04 -2.87 -0.41
N ILE A 68 8.78 -3.18 -0.09
CA ILE A 68 8.00 -2.67 1.04
C ILE A 68 7.26 -3.88 1.66
#